data_AF-A0A2N1R7Q8-F1
#
_entry.id   AF-A0A2N1R7Q8-F1
#
_cell.length_a   1.000
_cell.length_b   1.000
_cell.length_c   1.000
_cell.angle_alpha   90.00
_cell.angle_beta   90.00
_cell.angle_gamma   90.00
#
_symmetry.space_group_name_H-M   'P 1'
#
loop_
_entity.id
_entity.type
_entity.pdbx_description
1 polymer ?
#
loop_
_entity_poly.entity_id
_entity_poly.type
_entity_poly.pdbx_seq_one_letter_code
_entity_poly.pdbx_strand_id
1 'polypeptide(L)'
;MELDLSISKKFDEILANVKEAQSELSLAELGLVKKMTYYAADKTIVAYMNYAAPTSAECPACSLINDMMKDSIDRDLKAAILAEFPGWTVKFA
;
A
#
# COMPACT_ATOMS: atom_id res chain seq x y z
N MET A 1 14.06 -12.08 -10.73
CA MET A 1 13.30 -12.62 -9.58
C MET A 1 11.87 -12.71 -10.06
N GLU A 2 11.52 -13.86 -10.65
CA GLU A 2 10.16 -14.12 -11.10
C GLU A 2 9.26 -14.21 -9.87
N LEU A 3 8.32 -13.30 -9.74
CA LEU A 3 7.29 -13.42 -8.72
C LEU A 3 6.46 -14.66 -9.08
N ASP A 4 6.33 -15.59 -8.15
CA ASP A 4 5.43 -16.74 -8.33
C ASP A 4 4.03 -16.19 -8.67
N LEU A 5 3.43 -16.69 -9.76
CA LEU A 5 2.13 -16.21 -10.28
C LEU A 5 1.01 -16.27 -9.23
N SER A 6 1.15 -17.10 -8.20
CA SER A 6 0.21 -17.18 -7.08
C SER A 6 0.34 -15.98 -6.13
N ILE A 7 1.56 -15.47 -5.94
CA ILE A 7 1.83 -14.33 -5.05
C ILE A 7 1.43 -13.02 -5.72
N SER A 8 1.67 -12.88 -7.03
CA SER A 8 1.20 -11.69 -7.76
C SER A 8 -0.32 -11.56 -7.66
N LYS A 9 -1.05 -12.66 -7.90
CA LYS A 9 -2.51 -12.69 -7.77
C LYS A 9 -2.99 -12.28 -6.38
N LYS A 10 -2.36 -12.79 -5.32
CA LYS A 10 -2.68 -12.37 -3.95
C LYS A 10 -2.52 -10.86 -3.76
N PHE A 11 -1.46 -10.26 -4.32
CA PHE A 11 -1.28 -8.81 -4.25
C PHE A 11 -2.35 -8.05 -5.04
N ASP A 12 -2.68 -8.50 -6.26
CA ASP A 12 -3.78 -7.91 -7.03
C ASP A 12 -5.11 -7.96 -6.26
N GLU A 13 -5.42 -9.09 -5.62
CA GLU A 13 -6.62 -9.24 -4.79
C GLU A 13 -6.61 -8.32 -3.57
N ILE A 14 -5.47 -8.18 -2.89
CA ILE A 14 -5.33 -7.25 -1.76
C ILE A 14 -5.57 -5.81 -2.24
N LEU A 15 -4.94 -5.39 -3.33
CA LEU A 15 -5.04 -4.02 -3.85
C LEU A 15 -6.44 -3.69 -4.37
N ALA A 16 -7.20 -4.67 -4.85
CA ALA A 16 -8.59 -4.51 -5.27
C ALA A 16 -9.57 -4.39 -4.08
N ASN A 17 -9.24 -5.02 -2.94
CA ASN A 17 -10.11 -5.02 -1.76
C ASN A 17 -9.86 -3.85 -0.82
N VAL A 18 -8.60 -3.38 -0.71
CA VAL A 18 -8.28 -2.21 0.12
C VAL A 18 -8.76 -0.95 -0.58
N LYS A 19 -9.67 -0.22 0.07
CA LYS A 19 -10.26 1.01 -0.44
C LYS A 19 -9.76 2.21 0.33
N GLU A 20 -9.61 3.31 -0.39
CA GLU A 20 -9.33 4.62 0.18
C GLU A 20 -10.63 5.24 0.70
N ALA A 21 -10.64 5.68 1.96
CA ALA A 21 -11.87 6.06 2.66
C ALA A 21 -12.54 7.34 2.12
N GLN A 22 -11.79 8.25 1.52
CA GLN A 22 -12.32 9.51 0.98
C GLN A 22 -12.93 9.36 -0.42
N SER A 23 -12.32 8.52 -1.26
CA SER A 23 -12.73 8.33 -2.65
C SER A 23 -13.57 7.07 -2.86
N GLU A 24 -13.57 6.14 -1.89
CA GLU A 24 -14.17 4.80 -1.96
C GLU A 24 -13.61 3.90 -3.09
N LEU A 25 -12.55 4.37 -3.75
CA LEU A 25 -11.83 3.67 -4.83
C LEU A 25 -10.78 2.72 -4.24
N SER A 26 -10.52 1.62 -4.94
CA SER A 26 -9.49 0.67 -4.54
C SER A 26 -8.08 1.23 -4.78
N LEU A 27 -7.09 0.73 -4.01
CA LEU A 27 -5.69 1.13 -4.23
C LEU A 27 -5.18 0.74 -5.62
N ALA A 28 -5.73 -0.34 -6.19
CA ALA A 28 -5.47 -0.73 -7.58
C ALA A 28 -5.98 0.32 -8.58
N GLU A 29 -7.20 0.83 -8.40
CA GLU A 29 -7.78 1.87 -9.27
C GLU A 29 -7.05 3.20 -9.14
N LEU A 30 -6.65 3.56 -7.92
CA LEU A 30 -5.96 4.81 -7.66
C LEU A 30 -4.47 4.77 -8.06
N GLY A 31 -3.91 3.59 -8.33
CA GLY A 31 -2.49 3.44 -8.65
C GLY A 31 -1.58 3.94 -7.51
N LEU A 32 -2.05 3.85 -6.27
CA LEU A 32 -1.34 4.35 -5.07
C LEU A 32 -0.19 3.43 -4.65
N VAL A 33 -0.15 2.20 -5.17
CA VAL A 33 0.96 1.28 -4.97
C VAL A 33 1.68 1.11 -6.29
N LYS A 34 2.92 1.61 -6.37
CA LYS A 34 3.76 1.54 -7.55
C LYS A 34 4.20 0.11 -7.86
N LYS A 35 4.57 -0.64 -6.81
CA LYS A 35 4.93 -2.06 -6.89
C LYS A 35 4.96 -2.67 -5.49
N MET A 36 4.79 -3.98 -5.43
CA MET A 36 5.05 -4.77 -4.21
C MET A 36 6.17 -5.75 -4.48
N THR A 37 7.09 -5.88 -3.53
CA THR A 37 8.20 -6.85 -3.59
C THR A 37 8.10 -7.83 -2.45
N TYR A 38 8.28 -9.10 -2.79
CA TYR A 38 8.17 -10.23 -1.88
C TYR A 38 9.56 -10.83 -1.65
N TYR A 39 10.01 -10.83 -0.40
CA TYR A 39 11.28 -11.41 0.02
C TYR A 39 11.01 -12.63 0.90
N ALA A 40 11.01 -13.81 0.28
CA ALA A 40 10.70 -15.07 0.95
C ALA A 40 11.68 -15.43 2.08
N ALA A 41 12.97 -15.20 1.84
CA ALA A 41 14.04 -15.53 2.79
C ALA A 41 13.86 -14.78 4.13
N ASP A 42 13.48 -13.50 4.05
CA ASP A 42 13.33 -12.61 5.20
C ASP A 42 11.88 -12.48 5.68
N LYS A 43 10.93 -13.21 5.08
CA LYS A 43 9.48 -13.06 5.29
C LYS A 43 9.05 -11.59 5.29
N THR A 44 9.58 -10.83 4.33
CA THR A 44 9.37 -9.38 4.25
C THR A 44 8.67 -9.02 2.95
N ILE A 45 7.62 -8.21 3.05
CA ILE A 45 6.94 -7.59 1.92
C ILE A 45 7.23 -6.09 1.98
N VAL A 46 7.67 -5.52 0.86
CA VAL A 46 7.89 -4.08 0.71
C VAL A 46 6.88 -3.55 -0.30
N ALA A 47 5.98 -2.69 0.16
CA ALA A 47 5.04 -1.95 -0.67
C ALA A 47 5.66 -0.59 -1.01
N TYR A 48 5.87 -0.33 -2.29
CA TYR A 48 6.37 0.94 -2.78
C TYR A 48 5.19 1.82 -3.13
N MET A 49 4.98 2.88 -2.35
CA MET A 49 3.82 3.74 -2.50
C MET A 49 4.08 4.78 -3.60
N ASN A 50 3.01 5.23 -4.26
CA ASN A 50 3.03 6.23 -5.32
C ASN A 50 2.32 7.52 -4.85
N TYR A 51 2.54 7.88 -3.59
CA TYR A 51 2.00 9.13 -3.07
C TYR A 51 2.59 10.32 -3.81
N ALA A 52 1.75 11.30 -4.13
CA ALA A 52 2.22 12.57 -4.64
C ALA A 52 3.21 13.19 -3.64
N ALA A 53 4.33 13.68 -4.14
CA ALA A 53 5.29 14.43 -3.33
C ALA A 53 4.59 15.68 -2.77
N PRO A 54 4.82 16.03 -1.49
CA PRO A 54 4.31 17.27 -0.95
C PRO A 54 4.85 18.42 -1.80
N THR A 55 3.95 19.16 -2.44
CA THR A 55 4.31 20.36 -3.17
C THR A 55 4.54 21.47 -2.17
N SER A 56 5.59 22.27 -2.37
CA SER A 56 5.98 23.39 -1.50
C SER A 56 4.93 24.51 -1.39
N ALA A 57 3.78 24.36 -2.05
CA ALA A 57 2.66 25.28 -2.08
C ALA A 57 1.39 24.71 -1.40
N GLU A 58 1.47 23.57 -0.71
CA GLU A 58 0.33 23.05 0.05
C GLU A 58 0.09 23.87 1.32
N CYS A 59 -1.17 24.26 1.51
CA CYS A 59 -1.63 24.84 2.77
C CYS A 59 -1.32 23.85 3.92
N PRO A 60 -0.82 24.29 5.08
CA PRO A 60 -0.44 23.40 6.19
C PRO A 60 -1.58 22.48 6.66
N ALA A 61 -2.83 22.92 6.54
CA ALA A 61 -3.99 22.07 6.81
C ALA A 61 -4.15 20.94 5.77
N CYS A 62 -3.89 21.21 4.48
CA CYS A 62 -3.92 20.20 3.43
C CYS A 62 -2.80 19.16 3.61
N SER A 63 -1.60 19.59 4.03
CA SER A 63 -0.50 18.65 4.32
C SER A 63 -0.85 17.70 5.46
N LEU A 64 -1.49 18.19 6.53
CA LEU A 64 -1.94 17.36 7.64
C LEU A 64 -2.99 16.33 7.21
N ILE A 65 -3.97 16.74 6.41
CA ILE A 65 -5.02 15.83 5.89
C ILE A 65 -4.40 14.76 4.99
N ASN A 66 -3.48 15.16 4.10
CA ASN A 66 -2.75 14.21 3.24
C ASN A 66 -1.93 13.20 4.06
N ASP A 67 -1.30 13.62 5.15
CA ASP A 67 -0.51 12.72 6.01
C ASP A 67 -1.41 11.71 6.74
N MET A 68 -2.55 12.17 7.28
CA MET A 68 -3.54 11.30 7.91
C MET A 68 -4.13 10.28 6.93
N MET A 69 -4.38 10.70 5.69
CA MET A 69 -4.85 9.82 4.62
C MET A 69 -3.82 8.73 4.32
N LYS A 70 -2.53 9.09 4.20
CA LYS A 70 -1.43 8.14 3.97
C LYS A 70 -1.31 7.13 5.11
N ASP A 71 -1.34 7.57 6.37
CA ASP A 71 -1.27 6.68 7.53
C ASP A 71 -2.43 5.68 7.56
N SER A 72 -3.66 6.13 7.24
CA SER A 72 -4.80 5.22 7.15
C SER A 72 -4.61 4.19 6.04
N ILE A 73 -4.20 4.61 4.85
CA ILE A 73 -3.95 3.71 3.71
C ILE A 73 -2.88 2.68 4.06
N ASP A 74 -1.75 3.11 4.62
CA ASP A 74 -0.66 2.23 5.03
C ASP A 74 -1.13 1.22 6.09
N ARG A 75 -1.95 1.66 7.05
CA ARG A 75 -2.51 0.79 8.08
C ARG A 75 -3.45 -0.26 7.50
N ASP A 76 -4.39 0.13 6.65
CA ASP A 76 -5.37 -0.76 6.04
C ASP A 76 -4.69 -1.76 5.09
N LEU A 77 -3.75 -1.28 4.27
CA LEU A 77 -2.95 -2.13 3.38
C LEU A 77 -2.11 -3.13 4.19
N LYS A 78 -1.47 -2.68 5.27
CA LYS A 78 -0.73 -3.57 6.18
C LYS A 78 -1.62 -4.66 6.76
N ALA A 79 -2.80 -4.30 7.24
CA ALA A 79 -3.73 -5.27 7.82
C ALA A 79 -4.17 -6.31 6.78
N ALA A 80 -4.51 -5.89 5.57
CA ALA A 80 -4.89 -6.79 4.48
C ALA A 80 -3.74 -7.73 4.07
N ILE A 81 -2.51 -7.21 3.96
CA ILE A 81 -1.33 -8.03 3.68
C ILE A 81 -1.10 -9.06 4.80
N LEU A 82 -1.18 -8.64 6.06
CA LEU A 82 -0.95 -9.54 7.20
C LEU A 82 -2.04 -10.60 7.39
N ALA A 83 -3.27 -10.33 6.92
CA ALA A 83 -4.33 -11.33 6.88
C ALA A 83 -3.98 -12.49 5.94
N GLU A 84 -3.44 -12.18 4.76
CA GLU A 84 -3.02 -13.18 3.76
C GLU A 84 -1.63 -13.77 4.03
N PHE A 85 -0.78 -13.03 4.73
CA PHE A 85 0.61 -13.37 5.04
C PHE A 85 0.87 -13.25 6.56
N PRO A 86 0.25 -14.12 7.39
CA PRO A 86 0.41 -14.04 8.83
C PRO A 86 1.86 -14.29 9.27
N GLY A 87 2.37 -13.44 10.15
CA GLY A 87 3.76 -13.53 10.65
C GLY A 87 4.82 -12.94 9.73
N TRP A 88 4.43 -12.24 8.67
CA TRP A 88 5.35 -11.51 7.79
C TRP A 88 5.60 -10.09 8.29
N THR A 89 6.71 -9.51 7.84
CA THR A 89 7.03 -8.11 8.05
C THR A 89 6.58 -7.30 6.85
N VAL A 90 5.78 -6.25 7.06
CA VAL A 90 5.36 -5.32 6.01
C VAL A 90 6.07 -3.99 6.19
N LYS A 91 6.70 -3.49 5.13
CA LYS A 91 7.37 -2.19 5.07
C LYS A 91 6.81 -1.34 3.94
N PHE A 92 6.70 -0.04 4.17
CA PHE A 92 6.31 0.96 3.18
C PHE A 92 7.52 1.78 2.76
N ALA A 93 7.66 2.03 1.46
CA ALA A 93 8.79 2.73 0.84
C ALA A 93 8.33 3.77 -0.18
#